data_AF-A0AAJ2G6J5-F1
#
_entry.id   AF-A0AAJ2G6J5-F1
#
_cell.length_a   1.000
_cell.length_b   1.000
_cell.length_c   1.000
_cell.angle_alpha   90.00
_cell.angle_beta   90.00
_cell.angle_gamma   90.00
#
_symmetry.space_group_name_H-M   'P 1'
#
loop_
_entity.id
_entity.type
_entity.pdbx_description
1 polymer ?
#
loop_
_entity_poly.entity_id
_entity_poly.type
_entity_poly.pdbx_seq_one_letter_code
_entity_poly.pdbx_strand_id
1 'polypeptide(L)'
;MQRNTNNKASIYFAGQFFNDPTSETDPCPAFSFYYKVERLKLTDGSYQMDQIGWTPFSLYNTSAGLFGNTISNLDAGWYDLKVMATSGGIGGAMFAFATIRFGVGDVFIIAGQSNAQSKGFKDGFDKNTYLPSDA
;
A
#
# COMPACT_ATOMS: atom_id res chain seq x y z
N MET A 1 -0.81 -5.15 1.86
CA MET A 1 -0.75 -5.75 0.50
C MET A 1 0.06 -7.03 0.62
N GLN A 2 -0.42 -8.17 0.11
CA GLN A 2 0.27 -9.46 0.27
C GLN A 2 1.13 -9.75 -0.97
N ARG A 3 2.38 -10.17 -0.75
CA ARG A 3 3.31 -10.59 -1.82
C ARG A 3 2.99 -12.03 -2.27
N ASN A 4 3.27 -12.35 -3.53
CA ASN A 4 3.14 -13.69 -4.10
C ASN A 4 4.31 -14.60 -3.68
N THR A 5 4.31 -15.85 -4.15
CA THR A 5 5.36 -16.85 -3.86
C THR A 5 6.77 -16.44 -4.33
N ASN A 6 6.86 -15.45 -5.22
CA ASN A 6 8.12 -14.86 -5.68
C ASN A 6 8.49 -13.58 -4.91
N ASN A 7 7.85 -13.32 -3.76
CA ASN A 7 8.03 -12.12 -2.94
C ASN A 7 7.76 -10.80 -3.70
N LYS A 8 6.87 -10.84 -4.69
CA LYS A 8 6.44 -9.65 -5.45
C LYS A 8 4.98 -9.31 -5.17
N ALA A 9 4.63 -8.02 -5.17
CA ALA A 9 3.25 -7.57 -5.09
C ALA A 9 2.73 -7.05 -6.43
N SER A 10 1.40 -7.07 -6.56
CA SER A 10 0.68 -6.30 -7.56
C SER A 10 -0.26 -5.31 -6.86
N ILE A 11 -0.43 -4.15 -7.47
CA ILE A 11 -1.28 -3.07 -6.97
C ILE A 11 -2.21 -2.65 -8.08
N TYR A 12 -3.50 -2.66 -7.77
CA TYR A 12 -4.51 -2.03 -8.60
C TYR A 12 -4.70 -0.58 -8.15
N PHE A 13 -4.77 0.33 -9.10
CA PHE A 13 -5.13 1.71 -8.85
C PHE A 13 -6.12 2.19 -9.90
N ALA A 14 -6.99 3.10 -9.50
CA ALA A 14 -7.97 3.72 -10.37
C ALA A 14 -8.23 5.15 -9.93
N GLY A 15 -8.79 5.94 -10.83
CA GLY A 15 -9.15 7.32 -10.57
C GLY A 15 -10.11 7.86 -11.61
N GLN A 16 -10.51 9.10 -11.39
CA GLN A 16 -11.35 9.86 -12.29
C GLN A 16 -10.69 11.20 -12.56
N PHE A 17 -10.77 11.63 -13.80
CA PHE A 17 -10.55 13.00 -14.21
C PHE A 17 -11.88 13.59 -14.64
N PHE A 18 -12.23 14.76 -14.12
CA PHE A 18 -13.39 15.50 -14.60
C PHE A 18 -12.93 16.43 -15.71
N ASN A 19 -13.34 16.14 -16.95
CA ASN A 19 -13.41 17.13 -17.99
C ASN A 19 -14.82 17.72 -18.02
N ASP A 20 -14.96 19.01 -18.33
CA ASP A 20 -16.23 19.59 -18.72
C ASP A 20 -16.37 19.42 -20.25
N PRO A 21 -17.09 18.40 -20.75
CA PRO A 21 -17.26 18.20 -22.18
C PRO A 21 -18.25 19.20 -22.81
N THR A 22 -18.88 20.06 -22.01
CA THR A 22 -19.96 20.97 -22.44
C THR A 22 -19.49 22.40 -22.72
N SER A 23 -18.21 22.70 -22.50
CA SER A 23 -17.61 23.98 -22.91
C SER A 23 -17.56 24.08 -24.44
N GLU A 24 -18.57 24.70 -25.05
CA GLU A 24 -18.59 25.04 -26.48
C GLU A 24 -17.54 26.11 -26.85
N THR A 25 -17.10 26.91 -25.87
CA THR A 25 -16.12 27.99 -26.05
C THR A 25 -14.66 27.54 -25.98
N ASP A 26 -14.40 26.36 -25.42
CA ASP A 26 -13.06 25.77 -25.35
C ASP A 26 -13.20 24.24 -25.40
N PRO A 27 -13.24 23.64 -26.61
CA PRO A 27 -13.41 22.21 -26.75
C PRO A 27 -12.24 21.51 -26.07
N CYS A 28 -12.56 20.80 -24.98
CA CYS A 28 -11.58 20.11 -24.16
C CYS A 28 -10.75 19.16 -25.05
N PRO A 29 -9.43 19.35 -25.19
CA PRO A 29 -8.63 18.55 -26.11
C PRO A 29 -8.62 17.09 -25.65
N ALA A 30 -8.53 16.15 -26.59
CA ALA A 30 -8.37 14.75 -26.25
C ALA A 30 -7.13 14.56 -25.36
N PHE A 31 -7.34 14.07 -24.14
CA PHE A 31 -6.24 13.84 -23.21
C PHE A 31 -5.66 12.44 -23.38
N SER A 32 -4.35 12.36 -23.26
CA SER A 32 -3.64 11.11 -23.03
C SER A 32 -3.24 11.04 -21.57
N PHE A 33 -3.47 9.89 -20.95
CA PHE A 33 -3.06 9.64 -19.58
C PHE A 33 -1.76 8.85 -19.58
N TYR A 34 -0.87 9.20 -18.64
CA TYR A 34 0.36 8.49 -18.40
C TYR A 34 0.55 8.27 -16.89
N TYR A 35 1.20 7.17 -16.54
CA TYR A 35 1.63 6.92 -15.18
C TYR A 35 3.10 6.55 -15.13
N LYS A 36 3.73 6.82 -13.99
CA LYS A 36 5.11 6.49 -13.68
C LYS A 36 5.16 5.96 -12.25
N VAL A 37 6.02 4.98 -12.00
CA VAL A 37 6.26 4.46 -10.64
C VAL A 37 7.72 4.67 -10.30
N GLU A 38 7.96 5.42 -9.25
CA GLU A 38 9.30 5.69 -8.73
C GLU A 38 9.49 4.88 -7.46
N ARG A 39 10.61 4.16 -7.38
CA ARG A 39 11.05 3.55 -6.13
C ARG A 39 11.75 4.61 -5.29
N LEU A 40 11.48 4.59 -3.99
CA LEU A 40 12.06 5.52 -3.03
C LEU A 40 13.10 4.82 -2.16
N LYS A 41 14.11 5.59 -1.74
CA LYS A 41 15.09 5.14 -0.76
C LYS A 41 14.42 4.98 0.60
N LEU A 42 14.75 3.89 1.29
CA LEU A 42 14.23 3.63 2.64
C LEU A 42 14.80 4.60 3.69
N THR A 43 15.95 5.22 3.42
CA THR A 43 16.67 6.07 4.37
C THR A 43 16.03 7.44 4.56
N ASP A 44 15.57 8.05 3.48
CA ASP A 44 15.10 9.45 3.46
C ASP A 44 13.83 9.66 2.63
N GLY A 45 13.27 8.60 2.02
CA GLY A 45 12.10 8.70 1.15
C GLY A 45 12.35 9.45 -0.16
N SER A 46 13.61 9.74 -0.51
CA SER A 46 13.98 10.38 -1.77
C SER A 46 13.88 9.40 -2.93
N TYR A 47 13.83 9.95 -4.15
CA TYR A 47 13.88 9.16 -5.38
C TYR A 47 15.11 8.23 -5.41
N GLN A 48 14.89 6.96 -5.74
CA GLN A 48 15.96 5.99 -5.98
C GLN A 48 16.09 5.67 -7.47
N MET A 49 15.01 5.20 -8.09
CA MET A 49 15.00 4.78 -9.48
C MET A 49 13.58 4.73 -10.04
N ASP A 50 13.47 4.70 -11.36
CA ASP A 50 12.21 4.41 -12.04
C ASP A 50 11.95 2.90 -11.97
N GLN A 51 10.91 2.52 -11.23
CA GLN A 51 10.41 1.14 -11.27
C GLN A 51 9.63 0.89 -12.56
N ILE A 52 8.88 1.91 -13.01
CA ILE A 52 8.20 1.96 -14.30
C ILE A 52 8.34 3.40 -14.81
N GLY A 53 8.85 3.56 -16.03
CA GLY A 53 8.89 4.86 -16.72
C GLY A 53 7.49 5.35 -17.12
N TRP A 54 7.40 6.57 -17.63
CA TRP A 54 6.14 7.10 -18.12
C TRP A 54 5.51 6.19 -19.18
N THR A 55 4.40 5.58 -18.82
CA THR A 55 3.69 4.57 -19.60
C THR A 55 2.27 5.04 -19.85
N PRO A 56 1.74 4.99 -21.10
CA PRO A 56 0.35 5.33 -21.34
C PRO A 56 -0.58 4.32 -20.67
N PHE A 57 -1.75 4.76 -20.22
CA PHE A 57 -2.79 3.83 -19.78
C PHE A 57 -3.29 3.01 -20.96
N SER A 58 -3.33 1.68 -20.82
CA SER A 58 -3.60 0.79 -21.94
C SER A 58 -5.06 0.81 -22.40
N LEU A 59 -6.04 1.02 -21.51
CA LEU A 59 -7.46 1.15 -21.87
C LEU A 59 -8.21 1.80 -20.71
N TYR A 60 -8.98 2.87 -20.93
CA TYR A 60 -10.30 3.10 -20.31
C TYR A 60 -11.05 4.16 -21.12
N ASN A 61 -12.38 3.99 -21.19
CA ASN A 61 -13.32 4.84 -21.90
C ASN A 61 -13.06 6.33 -21.65
N THR A 62 -12.54 7.02 -22.67
CA THR A 62 -12.24 8.46 -22.64
C THR A 62 -13.49 9.33 -22.45
N SER A 63 -14.70 8.76 -22.57
CA SER A 63 -15.97 9.48 -22.47
C SER A 63 -16.36 9.85 -21.03
N ALA A 64 -15.74 9.27 -20.00
CA ALA A 64 -16.08 9.53 -18.60
C ALA A 64 -14.89 9.92 -17.71
N GLY A 65 -13.69 10.05 -18.30
CA GLY A 65 -12.46 10.41 -17.58
C GLY A 65 -12.01 9.39 -16.53
N LEU A 66 -12.59 8.20 -16.50
CA LEU A 66 -12.18 7.12 -15.59
C LEU A 66 -10.92 6.44 -16.12
N PHE A 67 -10.01 6.08 -15.22
CA PHE A 67 -8.84 5.29 -15.54
C PHE A 67 -8.54 4.28 -14.45
N GLY A 68 -7.85 3.21 -14.83
CA GLY A 68 -7.36 2.21 -13.89
C GLY A 68 -6.27 1.36 -14.52
N ASN A 69 -5.37 0.85 -13.70
CA ASN A 69 -4.30 -0.03 -14.15
C ASN A 69 -3.79 -0.90 -12.99
N THR A 70 -3.07 -1.96 -13.33
CA THR A 70 -2.41 -2.83 -12.38
C THR A 70 -0.90 -2.72 -12.56
N ILE A 71 -0.20 -2.35 -11.50
CA ILE A 71 1.25 -2.41 -11.42
C ILE A 71 1.60 -3.77 -10.85
N SER A 72 2.39 -4.57 -11.56
CA SER A 72 2.81 -5.90 -11.13
C SER A 72 4.31 -5.96 -10.85
N ASN A 73 4.73 -7.03 -10.16
CA ASN A 73 6.14 -7.36 -9.91
C ASN A 73 6.90 -6.35 -9.03
N LEU A 74 6.21 -5.73 -8.06
CA LEU A 74 6.83 -4.81 -7.12
C LEU A 74 7.54 -5.56 -5.99
N ASP A 75 8.78 -5.14 -5.70
CA ASP A 75 9.49 -5.56 -4.50
C ASP A 75 8.94 -4.89 -3.24
N ALA A 76 9.35 -5.37 -2.08
CA ALA A 76 9.14 -4.64 -0.84
C ALA A 76 9.90 -3.31 -0.87
N GLY A 77 9.23 -2.23 -0.45
CA GLY A 77 9.77 -0.88 -0.47
C GLY A 77 8.70 0.20 -0.48
N TRP A 78 9.17 1.44 -0.54
CA TRP A 78 8.33 2.64 -0.70
C TRP A 78 8.36 3.11 -2.15
N TYR A 79 7.22 3.61 -2.61
CA TYR A 79 7.03 4.03 -3.99
C TYR A 79 6.18 5.29 -4.08
N ASP A 80 6.43 6.08 -5.12
CA ASP A 80 5.55 7.13 -5.59
C ASP A 80 4.94 6.71 -6.93
N LEU A 81 3.61 6.62 -6.98
CA LEU A 81 2.84 6.56 -8.22
C LEU A 81 2.54 7.99 -8.67
N LYS A 82 3.07 8.36 -9.83
CA LYS A 82 2.78 9.64 -10.49
C LYS A 82 1.82 9.40 -11.64
N VAL A 83 0.77 10.20 -11.73
CA VAL A 83 -0.22 10.16 -12.81
C VAL A 83 -0.31 11.54 -13.43
N MET A 84 -0.33 11.61 -14.76
CA MET A 84 -0.49 12.86 -15.49
C MET A 84 -1.48 12.73 -16.64
N ALA A 85 -2.13 13.84 -16.95
CA ALA A 85 -2.96 14.03 -18.14
C ALA A 85 -2.32 15.11 -19.03
N THR A 86 -2.17 14.80 -20.32
CA THR A 86 -1.55 15.72 -21.29
C THR A 86 -2.41 15.89 -22.54
N SER A 87 -2.38 17.07 -23.17
CA SER A 87 -2.88 17.24 -24.53
C SER A 87 -1.76 17.00 -25.53
N GLY A 88 -1.95 16.10 -26.50
CA GLY A 88 -0.93 15.83 -27.52
C GLY A 88 0.19 14.85 -27.12
N GLY A 89 0.02 14.07 -26.05
CA GLY A 89 0.94 12.99 -25.67
C GLY A 89 2.03 13.39 -24.67
N ILE A 90 3.04 12.54 -24.48
CA ILE A 90 4.00 12.61 -23.35
C ILE A 90 4.85 13.90 -23.29
N GLY A 91 5.00 14.61 -24.42
CA GLY A 91 5.68 15.90 -24.52
C GLY A 91 4.74 17.10 -24.71
N GLY A 92 3.43 16.85 -24.60
CA GLY A 92 2.40 17.86 -24.75
C GLY A 92 2.17 18.70 -23.48
N ALA A 93 1.22 19.63 -23.53
CA ALA A 93 0.89 20.45 -22.38
C ALA A 93 0.33 19.57 -21.25
N MET A 94 0.84 19.74 -20.03
CA MET A 94 0.35 19.05 -18.83
C MET A 94 -0.86 19.78 -18.26
N PHE A 95 -1.97 19.07 -18.04
CA PHE A 95 -3.21 19.65 -17.48
C PHE A 95 -3.42 19.26 -16.03
N ALA A 96 -2.95 18.07 -15.65
CA ALA A 96 -3.10 17.56 -14.29
C ALA A 96 -1.96 16.63 -13.93
N PHE A 97 -1.63 16.63 -12.64
CA PHE A 97 -0.58 15.81 -12.07
C PHE A 97 -0.96 15.41 -10.63
N ALA A 98 -0.81 14.14 -10.30
CA ALA A 98 -1.01 13.62 -8.96
C ALA A 98 0.15 12.69 -8.59
N THR A 99 0.57 12.75 -7.33
CA THR A 99 1.51 11.80 -6.72
C THR A 99 0.83 11.09 -5.57
N ILE A 100 0.88 9.76 -5.59
CA ILE A 100 0.33 8.88 -4.56
C ILE A 100 1.48 8.05 -4.01
N ARG A 101 1.76 8.19 -2.72
CA ARG A 101 2.79 7.40 -2.03
C ARG A 101 2.20 6.13 -1.46
N PHE A 102 2.87 4.99 -1.67
CA PHE A 102 2.45 3.71 -1.13
C PHE A 102 3.63 2.81 -0.75
N GLY A 103 3.38 1.84 0.13
CA GLY A 103 4.38 0.87 0.58
C GLY A 103 3.98 -0.56 0.24
N VAL A 104 4.96 -1.36 -0.17
CA VAL A 104 4.85 -2.81 -0.33
C VAL A 104 5.71 -3.46 0.74
N GLY A 105 5.15 -4.39 1.52
CA GLY A 105 5.88 -5.03 2.61
C GLY A 105 5.17 -6.26 3.15
N ASP A 106 5.78 -6.85 4.17
CA ASP A 106 5.26 -8.02 4.86
C ASP A 106 4.33 -7.65 6.02
N VAL A 107 3.43 -8.58 6.34
CA VAL A 107 2.60 -8.53 7.54
C VAL A 107 3.10 -9.62 8.49
N PHE A 108 3.61 -9.22 9.65
CA PHE A 108 4.04 -10.14 10.69
C PHE A 108 2.93 -10.28 11.74
N ILE A 109 2.49 -11.50 12.02
CA ILE A 109 1.58 -11.81 13.13
C ILE A 109 2.39 -12.54 14.20
N ILE A 110 2.51 -11.94 15.38
CA ILE A 110 3.19 -12.56 16.53
C ILE A 110 2.11 -12.93 17.54
N ALA A 111 1.82 -14.22 17.67
CA ALA A 111 0.93 -14.74 18.71
C ALA A 111 1.79 -15.28 19.87
N GLY A 112 1.74 -14.63 21.04
CA GLY A 112 2.39 -15.12 22.25
C GLY A 112 1.52 -16.15 22.96
N GLN A 113 2.05 -17.35 23.21
CA GLN A 113 1.42 -18.30 24.13
C GLN A 113 1.92 -18.00 25.55
N SER A 114 1.02 -17.56 26.44
CA SER A 114 1.32 -17.38 27.86
C SER A 114 1.45 -18.74 28.55
N ASN A 115 2.68 -19.16 28.87
CA ASN A 115 2.93 -20.25 29.82
C ASN A 115 2.76 -19.74 31.26
N ALA A 116 1.53 -19.43 31.66
CA ALA A 116 1.19 -19.19 33.06
C ALA A 116 1.06 -20.54 33.78
N GLN A 117 2.18 -21.26 33.92
CA GLN A 117 2.22 -22.43 34.78
C GLN A 117 2.31 -21.91 36.22
N SER A 118 1.15 -21.78 36.86
CA SER A 118 1.07 -21.50 38.29
C SER A 118 1.91 -22.56 39.02
N LYS A 119 3.06 -22.15 39.57
CA LYS A 119 3.77 -22.97 40.56
C LYS A 119 2.80 -23.12 41.72
N GLY A 120 2.25 -24.31 41.88
CA GLY A 120 1.22 -24.61 42.86
C GLY A 120 1.56 -24.02 44.23
N PHE A 121 0.62 -23.27 44.79
CA PHE A 121 0.63 -22.98 46.21
C PHE A 121 0.48 -24.32 46.94
N LYS A 122 1.59 -24.85 47.47
CA LYS A 122 1.51 -25.85 48.54
C LYS A 122 1.15 -25.08 49.80
N ASP A 123 -0.14 -24.93 50.08
CA ASP A 123 -0.59 -24.59 51.43
C ASP A 123 -0.42 -25.83 52.29
N GLY A 124 0.74 -25.92 52.95
CA GLY A 124 1.03 -26.94 53.94
C GLY A 124 0.28 -26.63 55.21
N PHE A 125 -0.97 -27.09 55.30
CA PHE A 125 -1.75 -27.02 56.53
C PHE A 125 -1.82 -28.39 57.21
N ASP A 126 -0.68 -28.89 57.69
CA ASP A 126 -0.64 -30.02 58.61
C ASP A 126 -0.91 -29.53 60.04
N LYS A 127 -2.18 -29.60 60.46
CA LYS A 127 -2.62 -29.28 61.84
C LYS A 127 -2.48 -30.45 62.82
N ASN A 128 -1.66 -31.46 62.53
CA ASN A 128 -1.42 -32.59 63.44
C ASN A 128 -0.39 -32.27 64.54
N THR A 129 -0.57 -31.15 65.25
CA THR A 129 0.27 -30.77 66.38
C THR A 129 -0.58 -30.28 67.56
N TYR A 130 -1.43 -31.17 68.09
CA TYR A 130 -1.95 -31.05 69.46
C TYR A 130 -2.08 -32.45 70.06
N LEU A 131 -1.03 -32.89 70.75
CA LEU A 131 -1.14 -33.89 71.81
C LEU A 131 -0.97 -33.12 73.13
N PRO A 132 -2.02 -32.92 73.95
CA PRO A 132 -1.79 -32.65 75.36
C PRO A 132 -1.46 -33.96 76.05
N SER A 133 -0.21 -34.08 76.50
CA SER A 133 0.20 -35.01 77.55
C SER A 133 -0.38 -34.58 78.89
N ASP A 134 -1.05 -35.51 79.56
CA ASP A 134 -1.20 -35.68 81.02
C ASP A 134 -1.37 -34.44 81.91
N ALA A 135 -2.58 -34.24 82.43
CA ALA A 135 -2.87 -33.84 83.82
C ALA A 135 -4.31 -34.25 84.20
#